data_AF-A0A954YZM4-F1
#
_entry.id   AF-A0A954YZM4-F1
#
_cell.length_a   1.000
_cell.length_b   1.000
_cell.length_c   1.000
_cell.angle_alpha   90.00
_cell.angle_beta   90.00
_cell.angle_gamma   90.00
#
_symmetry.space_group_name_H-M   'P 1'
#
loop_
_entity.id
_entity.type
_entity.pdbx_description
1 polymer ?
#
loop_
_entity_poly.entity_id
_entity_poly.type
_entity_poly.pdbx_seq_one_letter_code
_entity_poly.pdbx_strand_id
1 'polypeptide(L)' 'MQLSHEAYREVKCALERYKTAIEKTNLRASTKKTYIHHADTFVRWLTGDFEPGKAKAKRI' A
#
# COMPACT_ATOMS: atom_id res chain seq x y z
N MET A 1 -11.62 1.80 7.71
CA MET A 1 -11.90 3.24 7.50
C MET A 1 -12.67 3.35 6.19
N GLN A 2 -13.68 4.22 6.06
CA GLN A 2 -14.33 4.45 4.77
C GLN A 2 -13.93 5.85 4.28
N LEU A 3 -12.96 5.90 3.36
CA LEU A 3 -12.63 7.12 2.65
C LEU A 3 -13.78 7.51 1.71
N SER A 4 -13.94 8.81 1.47
CA SER A 4 -14.75 9.28 0.35
C SER A 4 -14.12 8.83 -0.97
N HIS A 5 -14.93 8.76 -2.03
CA HIS A 5 -14.44 8.39 -3.36
C HIS A 5 -13.36 9.35 -3.89
N GLU A 6 -13.47 10.64 -3.58
CA GLU A 6 -12.49 11.67 -3.94
C GLU A 6 -11.16 11.46 -3.21
N ALA A 7 -11.20 11.32 -1.88
CA ALA A 7 -10.02 11.04 -1.08
C ALA A 7 -9.33 9.73 -1.51
N TYR A 8 -10.11 8.71 -1.87
CA TYR A 8 -9.55 7.46 -2.42
C TYR A 8 -8.77 7.68 -3.72
N ARG A 9 -9.31 8.46 -4.67
CA ARG A 9 -8.61 8.76 -5.92
C ARG A 9 -7.31 9.53 -5.68
N GLU A 10 -7.33 10.51 -4.80
CA GLU A 10 -6.14 11.27 -4.44
C GLU A 10 -5.04 10.39 -3.83
N VAL A 11 -5.42 9.53 -2.87
CA VAL A 11 -4.49 8.59 -2.22
C VAL A 11 -3.93 7.60 -3.23
N LYS A 12 -4.73 7.08 -4.17
CA LYS A 12 -4.24 6.18 -5.23
C LYS A 12 -3.27 6.90 -6.17
N CYS A 13 -3.57 8.13 -6.59
CA CYS A 13 -2.65 8.95 -7.38
C CYS A 13 -1.35 9.26 -6.62
N ALA A 14 -1.41 9.48 -5.31
CA ALA A 14 -0.21 9.66 -4.47
C ALA A 14 0.61 8.35 -4.38
N LEU A 15 -0.04 7.20 -4.22
CA LEU A 15 0.60 5.89 -4.18
C LEU A 15 1.38 5.59 -5.47
N GLU A 16 0.81 5.86 -6.64
CA GLU A 16 1.50 5.61 -7.92
C GLU A 16 2.69 6.56 -8.14
N ARG A 17 2.57 7.82 -7.72
CA ARG A 17 3.70 8.77 -7.70
C ARG A 17 4.81 8.29 -6.76
N TYR A 18 4.44 7.80 -5.58
CA TYR A 18 5.37 7.25 -4.61
C TYR A 18 6.10 6.00 -5.13
N LYS A 19 5.38 5.04 -5.74
CA LYS A 19 5.98 3.87 -6.38
C LYS A 19 7.01 4.28 -7.43
N THR A 20 6.65 5.22 -8.31
CA THR A 20 7.56 5.76 -9.33
C THR A 20 8.79 6.41 -8.71
N ALA A 21 8.64 7.15 -7.62
CA ALA A 21 9.77 7.76 -6.90
C ALA A 21 10.70 6.71 -6.30
N ILE A 22 10.16 5.66 -5.66
CA ILE A 22 10.94 4.55 -5.10
C ILE A 22 11.70 3.79 -6.19
N GLU A 23 11.06 3.53 -7.34
CA GLU A 23 11.70 2.83 -8.45
C GLU A 23 12.92 3.58 -9.01
N LYS A 24 12.90 4.92 -8.98
CA LYS A 24 14.01 5.77 -9.43
C LYS A 24 15.17 5.87 -8.44
N THR A 25 15.05 5.34 -7.23
CA THR A 25 16.13 5.36 -6.24
C THR A 25 17.21 4.30 -6.53
N ASN A 26 18.40 4.47 -5.95
CA ASN A 26 19.47 3.46 -5.94
C ASN A 26 19.35 2.43 -4.80
N LEU A 27 18.15 2.29 -4.20
CA LEU A 27 17.90 1.29 -3.16
C LEU A 27 17.97 -0.13 -3.72
N ARG A 28 18.28 -1.10 -2.86
CA ARG A 28 18.21 -2.52 -3.21
C ARG A 28 16.77 -2.89 -3.60
N ALA A 29 16.61 -3.81 -4.55
CA ALA A 29 15.31 -4.27 -5.01
C ALA A 29 14.41 -4.80 -3.87
N SER A 30 15.00 -5.50 -2.89
CA SER A 30 14.29 -5.95 -1.70
C SER A 30 13.74 -4.79 -0.87
N THR A 31 14.55 -3.74 -0.68
CA THR A 31 14.16 -2.52 0.03
C THR A 31 13.03 -1.80 -0.72
N LYS A 32 13.13 -1.62 -2.04
CA LYS A 32 12.06 -1.03 -2.87
C LYS A 32 10.75 -1.80 -2.71
N LYS A 33 10.81 -3.13 -2.81
CA LYS A 33 9.65 -4.02 -2.64
C LYS A 33 9.00 -3.83 -1.27
N THR A 34 9.79 -3.77 -0.20
CA THR A 34 9.29 -3.53 1.17
C THR A 34 8.55 -2.18 1.28
N TYR A 35 9.15 -1.10 0.77
CA TYR A 35 8.52 0.22 0.78
C TYR A 35 7.19 0.26 0.01
N ILE A 36 7.18 -0.31 -1.19
CA ILE A 36 5.98 -0.39 -2.03
C ILE A 36 4.91 -1.25 -1.36
N HIS A 37 5.30 -2.40 -0.80
CA HIS A 37 4.39 -3.32 -0.14
C HIS A 37 3.70 -2.68 1.07
N HIS A 38 4.44 -1.97 1.93
CA HIS A 38 3.85 -1.30 3.09
C HIS A 38 2.94 -0.14 2.70
N ALA A 39 3.33 0.67 1.72
CA ALA A 39 2.46 1.74 1.22
C ALA A 39 1.17 1.19 0.60
N ASP A 40 1.26 0.13 -0.20
CA ASP A 40 0.07 -0.54 -0.78
C ASP A 40 -0.83 -1.11 0.31
N THR A 41 -0.25 -1.78 1.31
CA THR A 41 -0.98 -2.35 2.44
C THR A 41 -1.69 -1.27 3.26
N PHE A 42 -1.05 -0.12 3.46
CA PHE A 42 -1.68 1.03 4.11
C PHE A 42 -2.86 1.57 3.31
N VAL A 43 -2.74 1.72 1.98
CA VAL A 43 -3.87 2.14 1.13
C VAL A 43 -5.01 1.12 1.15
N ARG A 44 -4.71 -0.17 1.12
CA ARG A 44 -5.71 -1.25 1.26
C ARG A 44 -6.40 -1.23 2.63
N TRP A 45 -5.70 -0.83 3.69
CA TRP A 45 -6.33 -0.62 4.99
C TRP A 45 -7.32 0.57 4.97
N LEU A 46 -6.96 1.65 4.29
CA LEU A 46 -7.83 2.82 4.14
C LEU A 46 -9.11 2.52 3.35
N THR A 47 -9.10 1.52 2.46
CA THR A 47 -10.28 1.06 1.72
C THR A 47 -11.06 -0.06 2.41
N GLY A 48 -10.50 -0.68 3.43
CA GLY A 48 -11.07 -1.87 4.08
C GLY A 48 -10.73 -3.20 3.40
N ASP A 49 -9.91 -3.19 2.34
CA ASP A 49 -9.42 -4.40 1.65
C ASP A 49 -8.29 -5.13 2.42
N PHE A 50 -7.89 -4.58 3.56
CA PHE A 50 -6.90 -5.14 4.45
C PHE A 50 -7.17 -4.74 5.91
N GLU A 51 -6.95 -5.67 6.83
CA GLU A 51 -7.06 -5.43 8.27
C GLU A 51 -5.76 -5.88 8.97
N PRO A 52 -5.01 -4.95 9.59
CA PRO A 52 -3.81 -5.26 10.35
C PRO A 52 -4.09 -6.31 11.44
N GLY A 53 -3.18 -7.28 11.60
CA GLY A 53 -3.28 -8.30 12.65
C GLY A 53 -4.25 -9.45 12.35
N LYS A 54 -5.14 -9.33 11.35
CA LYS A 54 -5.89 -10.49 10.84
C LYS A 54 -4.98 -11.32 9.93
N ALA A 55 -4.31 -12.31 10.51
CA ALA A 55 -3.69 -13.36 9.71
C ALA A 55 -4.78 -14.09 8.91
N LYS A 56 -4.48 -14.48 7.65
CA LYS A 56 -5.32 -15.49 6.97
C LYS A 56 -5.43 -16.68 7.91
N ALA A 57 -6.66 -17.09 8.23
CA ALA A 57 -6.88 -18.31 8.99
C ALA A 57 -6.04 -19.42 8.36
N LYS A 58 -5.11 -19.98 9.15
CA LYS A 58 -4.35 -21.16 8.75
C LYS A 58 -5.43 -22.22 8.51
N ARG A 59 -5.70 -22.56 7.25
CA ARG A 59 -6.51 -23.74 6.94
C ARG A 59 -5.67 -24.92 7.44
N ILE A 60 -6.04 -25.42 8.61
CA ILE A 60 -5.56 -26.68 9.18
C ILE A 60 -6.17 -27.79 8.34
#